data_AF-A0A1V2IJW9-F1
#
_entry.id   AF-A0A1V2IJW9-F1
#
_cell.length_a   1.000
_cell.length_b   1.000
_cell.length_c   1.000
_cell.angle_alpha   90.00
_cell.angle_beta   90.00
_cell.angle_gamma   90.00
#
_symmetry.space_group_name_H-M   'P 1'
#
loop_
_entity.id
_entity.type
_entity.pdbx_description
1 polymer ?
#
loop_
_entity_poly.entity_id
_entity_poly.type
_entity_poly.pdbx_seq_one_letter_code
_entity_poly.pdbx_strand_id
1 'polypeptide(L)'
;MQDDVIRAEYTRLRNAAIGVLDAMSDAENPSARVDVALRNLRAVLSGDTPRQSDTERGALDPFEHSLAARLYVGRQAEPIPLPQRAADLRRRLAGDRGLDERLPGELSRNVVITELRAMIVASLLKELAARLSPGAAFGPGQSGDELARLATDLAKELLDQTFVGE
;
A
#
# COMPACT_ATOMS: atom_id res chain seq x y z
N MET A 1 -27.74 0.14 -14.43
CA MET A 1 -27.74 -1.11 -15.20
C MET A 1 -26.38 -1.42 -15.81
N GLN A 2 -25.81 -0.57 -16.69
CA GLN A 2 -24.46 -0.81 -17.26
C GLN A 2 -23.34 -0.66 -16.20
N ASP A 3 -23.43 0.34 -15.32
CA ASP A 3 -22.49 0.53 -14.21
C ASP A 3 -22.48 -0.62 -13.20
N ASP A 4 -23.64 -1.24 -12.96
CA ASP A 4 -23.77 -2.36 -12.02
C ASP A 4 -23.11 -3.62 -12.58
N VAL A 5 -23.21 -3.83 -13.89
CA VAL A 5 -22.55 -4.94 -14.60
C VAL A 5 -21.03 -4.76 -14.56
N ILE A 6 -20.54 -3.56 -14.86
CA ILE A 6 -19.11 -3.23 -14.80
C ILE A 6 -18.57 -3.42 -13.38
N ARG A 7 -19.30 -2.94 -12.37
CA ARG A 7 -18.91 -3.11 -10.96
C ARG A 7 -18.86 -4.58 -10.55
N ALA A 8 -19.82 -5.38 -10.98
CA ALA A 8 -19.83 -6.82 -10.71
C ALA A 8 -18.66 -7.55 -11.39
N GLU A 9 -18.30 -7.15 -12.61
CA GLU A 9 -17.16 -7.69 -13.33
C GLU A 9 -15.82 -7.33 -12.66
N TYR A 10 -15.63 -6.06 -12.28
CA TYR A 10 -14.48 -5.63 -11.51
C TYR A 10 -14.35 -6.36 -10.18
N THR A 11 -15.47 -6.58 -9.48
CA THR A 11 -15.49 -7.32 -8.22
C THR A 11 -15.04 -8.77 -8.42
N ARG A 12 -15.52 -9.44 -9.47
CA ARG A 12 -15.08 -10.81 -9.81
C ARG A 12 -13.60 -10.87 -10.13
N LEU A 13 -13.09 -9.93 -10.93
CA LEU A 13 -11.67 -9.86 -11.28
C LEU A 13 -10.80 -9.62 -10.06
N ARG A 14 -11.19 -8.67 -9.20
CA ARG A 14 -10.53 -8.35 -7.93
C ARG A 14 -10.45 -9.57 -7.02
N ASN A 15 -11.56 -10.28 -6.82
CA ASN A 15 -11.59 -11.49 -5.98
C ASN A 15 -10.67 -12.59 -6.52
N ALA A 16 -10.63 -12.79 -7.84
CA ALA A 16 -9.73 -13.76 -8.46
C ALA A 16 -8.25 -13.37 -8.29
N ALA A 17 -7.92 -12.08 -8.42
CA ALA A 17 -6.56 -11.58 -8.19
C ALA A 17 -6.12 -11.72 -6.72
N ILE A 18 -7.02 -11.46 -5.76
CA ILE A 18 -6.76 -11.67 -4.32
C ILE A 18 -6.45 -13.13 -4.04
N GLY A 19 -7.18 -14.07 -4.66
CA GLY A 19 -6.92 -15.50 -4.50
C GLY A 19 -5.51 -15.91 -4.96
N VAL A 20 -4.96 -15.26 -5.99
CA VAL A 20 -3.58 -15.49 -6.44
C VAL A 20 -2.58 -14.98 -5.41
N LEU A 21 -2.77 -13.76 -4.89
CA LEU A 21 -1.88 -13.16 -3.88
C LEU A 21 -1.85 -13.97 -2.58
N ASP A 22 -3.00 -14.47 -2.13
CA ASP A 22 -3.11 -15.33 -0.96
C ASP A 22 -2.39 -16.67 -1.19
N ALA A 23 -2.56 -17.28 -2.36
CA ALA A 23 -1.87 -18.53 -2.71
C ALA A 23 -0.34 -18.37 -2.83
N MET A 24 0.15 -17.18 -3.21
CA MET A 24 1.58 -16.86 -3.32
C MET A 24 2.24 -16.55 -1.96
N SER A 25 1.46 -16.29 -0.91
CA SER A 25 1.99 -15.96 0.41
C SER A 25 2.57 -17.17 1.16
N ASP A 26 2.24 -18.40 0.72
CA ASP A 26 2.91 -19.64 1.15
C ASP A 26 4.20 -19.84 0.35
N ALA A 27 5.28 -19.20 0.80
CA ALA A 27 6.55 -19.11 0.08
C ALA A 27 7.38 -20.40 0.01
N GLU A 28 6.99 -21.47 0.70
CA GLU A 28 7.84 -22.67 0.83
C GLU A 28 7.64 -23.71 -0.27
N ASN A 29 6.54 -23.68 -1.02
CA ASN A 29 6.35 -24.50 -2.22
C ASN A 29 5.30 -23.86 -3.14
N PRO A 30 5.59 -23.60 -4.43
CA PRO A 30 4.56 -23.22 -5.40
C PRO A 30 3.58 -24.40 -5.54
N SER A 31 2.53 -24.35 -4.74
CA SER A 31 1.60 -25.45 -4.53
C SER A 31 0.56 -25.48 -5.64
N ALA A 32 -0.13 -26.62 -5.79
CA ALA A 32 -1.30 -26.75 -6.65
C ALA A 32 -2.36 -25.64 -6.43
N ARG A 33 -2.32 -24.95 -5.27
CA ARG A 33 -3.14 -23.78 -4.95
C ARG A 33 -2.86 -22.58 -5.85
N VAL A 34 -1.59 -22.29 -6.16
CA VAL A 34 -1.22 -21.19 -7.07
C VAL A 34 -1.71 -21.49 -8.49
N ASP A 35 -1.54 -22.72 -8.96
CA ASP A 35 -2.02 -23.14 -10.28
C ASP A 35 -3.55 -23.10 -10.40
N VAL A 36 -4.27 -23.42 -9.32
CA VAL A 36 -5.73 -23.27 -9.27
C VAL A 36 -6.12 -21.80 -9.28
N ALA A 37 -5.45 -20.95 -8.49
CA ALA A 37 -5.73 -19.52 -8.44
C ALA A 37 -5.48 -18.81 -9.78
N LEU A 38 -4.37 -19.11 -10.46
CA LEU A 38 -4.06 -18.56 -11.79
C LEU A 38 -5.07 -19.01 -12.85
N ARG A 39 -5.53 -20.27 -12.80
CA ARG A 39 -6.60 -20.76 -13.69
C ARG A 39 -7.91 -20.03 -13.44
N ASN A 40 -8.27 -19.76 -12.18
CA ASN A 40 -9.46 -18.99 -11.84
C ASN A 40 -9.36 -17.53 -12.32
N LEU A 41 -8.20 -16.89 -12.18
CA LEU A 41 -7.97 -15.55 -12.73
C LEU A 41 -8.11 -15.54 -14.27
N ARG A 42 -7.53 -16.52 -14.95
CA ARG A 42 -7.65 -16.66 -16.41
C ARG A 42 -9.10 -16.87 -16.84
N ALA A 43 -9.87 -17.68 -16.13
CA ALA A 43 -11.29 -17.91 -16.43
C ALA A 43 -12.08 -16.59 -16.36
N VAL A 44 -11.91 -15.82 -15.28
CA VAL A 44 -12.59 -14.52 -15.13
C VAL A 44 -12.19 -13.53 -16.22
N LEU A 45 -10.91 -13.44 -16.58
CA LEU A 45 -10.44 -12.60 -17.69
C LEU A 45 -11.00 -13.02 -19.06
N SER A 46 -11.35 -14.30 -19.22
CA SER A 46 -11.88 -14.85 -20.46
C SER A 46 -13.41 -14.81 -20.53
N GLY A 47 -14.08 -14.37 -19.45
CA GLY A 47 -15.55 -14.37 -19.33
C GLY A 47 -16.15 -15.72 -18.90
N ASP A 48 -15.32 -16.69 -18.53
CA ASP A 48 -15.75 -18.01 -18.07
C ASP A 48 -16.08 -18.01 -16.57
N THR A 49 -16.95 -18.92 -16.15
CA THR A 49 -17.24 -19.14 -14.72
C THR A 49 -16.03 -19.77 -14.03
N PRO A 50 -15.43 -19.12 -13.01
CA PRO A 50 -14.32 -19.69 -12.26
C PRO A 50 -14.77 -20.96 -11.51
N ARG A 51 -13.86 -21.94 -11.36
CA ARG A 51 -14.10 -23.06 -10.47
C ARG A 51 -14.13 -22.51 -9.05
N GLN A 52 -15.18 -22.83 -8.28
CA GLN A 52 -15.21 -22.56 -6.83
C GLN A 52 -13.94 -23.14 -6.22
N SER A 53 -13.01 -22.25 -5.89
CA SER A 53 -11.91 -22.57 -5.00
C SER A 53 -12.47 -22.46 -3.59
N ASP A 54 -12.18 -23.45 -2.76
CA ASP A 54 -12.36 -23.42 -1.31
C ASP A 54 -11.44 -22.36 -0.69
N THR A 55 -11.59 -21.09 -1.07
CA THR A 55 -11.14 -19.95 -0.26
C THR A 55 -12.11 -19.83 0.92
N GLU A 56 -12.18 -20.90 1.71
CA GLU A 56 -12.79 -20.89 3.02
C GLU A 56 -12.01 -19.91 3.89
N ARG A 57 -12.74 -18.92 4.40
CA ARG A 57 -12.32 -17.84 5.31
C ARG A 57 -11.52 -16.69 4.66
N GLY A 58 -12.27 -15.67 4.24
CA GLY A 58 -11.92 -14.28 4.54
C GLY A 58 -10.52 -13.82 4.13
N ALA A 59 -10.11 -14.13 2.90
CA ALA A 59 -8.92 -13.51 2.31
C ALA A 59 -9.07 -11.98 2.41
N LEU A 60 -8.17 -11.34 3.15
CA LEU A 60 -8.25 -9.92 3.42
C LEU A 60 -8.00 -9.17 2.13
N ASP A 61 -9.01 -8.44 1.69
CA ASP A 61 -8.91 -7.63 0.50
C ASP A 61 -7.90 -6.50 0.75
N PRO A 62 -6.73 -6.50 0.10
CA PRO A 62 -5.67 -5.53 0.35
C PRO A 62 -6.03 -4.12 -0.14
N PHE A 63 -7.06 -4.00 -0.97
CA PHE A 63 -7.59 -2.72 -1.42
C PHE A 63 -8.66 -2.16 -0.46
N GLU A 64 -9.23 -2.98 0.44
CA GLU A 64 -10.12 -2.50 1.51
C GLU A 64 -9.42 -2.47 2.88
N HIS A 65 -8.43 -3.33 3.13
CA HIS A 65 -7.85 -3.56 4.46
C HIS A 65 -6.34 -3.43 4.49
N SER A 66 -5.81 -2.99 5.63
CA SER A 66 -4.38 -2.93 5.88
C SER A 66 -3.80 -4.34 6.06
N LEU A 67 -2.78 -4.68 5.27
CA LEU A 67 -2.00 -5.92 5.44
C LEU A 67 -0.94 -5.80 6.56
N ALA A 68 -0.46 -4.58 6.82
CA ALA A 68 0.64 -4.32 7.74
C ALA A 68 0.20 -4.09 9.20
N ALA A 69 -1.11 -3.91 9.45
CA ALA A 69 -1.62 -3.61 10.78
C ALA A 69 -2.94 -4.34 11.05
N ARG A 70 -3.09 -4.85 12.27
CA ARG A 70 -4.30 -5.49 12.78
C ARG A 70 -4.73 -4.81 14.07
N LEU A 71 -6.03 -4.74 14.30
CA LEU A 71 -6.60 -4.28 15.57
C LEU A 71 -6.76 -5.48 16.49
N TYR A 72 -6.28 -5.40 17.72
CA TYR A 72 -6.49 -6.48 18.68
C TYR A 72 -7.66 -6.15 19.59
N VAL A 73 -8.76 -6.90 19.44
CA VAL A 73 -9.93 -6.84 20.33
C VAL A 73 -9.87 -8.06 21.25
N GLY A 74 -9.42 -7.84 22.49
CA GLY A 74 -9.09 -8.94 23.41
C GLY A 74 -7.90 -9.77 22.90
N ARG A 75 -8.15 -11.04 22.53
CA ARG A 75 -7.14 -11.95 21.95
C ARG A 75 -7.29 -12.16 20.44
N GLN A 76 -8.26 -11.49 19.80
CA GLN A 76 -8.51 -11.65 18.37
C GLN A 76 -7.89 -10.50 17.57
N ALA A 77 -7.23 -10.83 16.48
CA ALA A 77 -6.66 -9.87 15.54
C ALA A 77 -7.66 -9.63 14.41
N GLU A 78 -8.24 -8.43 14.38
CA GLU A 78 -9.20 -8.00 13.37
C GLU A 78 -8.52 -7.16 12.28
N PRO A 79 -8.97 -7.27 11.02
CA PRO A 79 -8.49 -6.44 9.92
C PRO A 79 -8.85 -4.97 10.13
N ILE A 80 -7.96 -4.05 9.76
CA ILE A 80 -8.23 -2.61 9.82
C ILE A 80 -8.61 -2.13 8.42
N PRO A 81 -9.81 -1.56 8.20
CA PRO A 81 -10.15 -0.90 6.95
C PRO A 81 -9.20 0.24 6.61
N LEU A 82 -8.80 0.39 5.35
CA LEU A 82 -7.88 1.43 4.91
C LEU A 82 -8.36 2.86 5.24
N PRO A 83 -9.65 3.23 5.10
CA PRO A 83 -10.13 4.55 5.49
C PRO A 83 -9.94 4.82 6.99
N GLN A 84 -10.21 3.82 7.83
CA GLN A 84 -9.99 3.90 9.27
C GLN A 84 -8.51 4.06 9.58
N ARG A 85 -7.64 3.23 8.96
CA ARG A 85 -6.19 3.31 9.14
C ARG A 85 -5.64 4.68 8.75
N ALA A 86 -6.12 5.25 7.63
CA ALA A 86 -5.73 6.57 7.18
C ALA A 86 -6.17 7.66 8.17
N ALA A 87 -7.40 7.59 8.69
CA ALA A 87 -7.88 8.51 9.71
C ALA A 87 -7.06 8.43 11.00
N ASP A 88 -6.72 7.22 11.46
CA ASP A 88 -5.87 7.01 12.64
C ASP A 88 -4.48 7.60 12.46
N LEU A 89 -3.86 7.39 11.29
CA LEU A 89 -2.57 7.98 10.96
C LEU A 89 -2.64 9.51 10.95
N ARG A 90 -3.66 10.11 10.33
CA ARG A 90 -3.86 11.56 10.33
C ARG A 90 -4.02 12.12 11.74
N ARG A 91 -4.79 11.44 12.62
CA ARG A 91 -4.93 11.86 14.02
C ARG A 91 -3.62 11.81 14.78
N ARG A 92 -2.82 10.76 14.57
CA ARG A 92 -1.49 10.65 15.19
C ARG A 92 -0.58 11.77 14.73
N LEU A 93 -0.50 12.01 13.42
CA LEU A 93 0.32 13.07 12.84
C LEU A 93 -0.14 14.47 13.28
N ALA A 94 -1.45 14.71 13.39
CA ALA A 94 -1.98 15.98 13.88
C ALA A 94 -1.72 16.21 15.38
N GLY A 95 -1.54 15.13 16.14
CA GLY A 95 -1.13 15.19 17.56
C GLY A 95 0.37 15.30 17.77
N ASP A 96 1.17 15.12 16.72
CA ASP A 96 2.61 15.40 16.78
C ASP A 96 2.81 16.92 16.85
N ARG A 97 3.64 17.36 17.80
CA ARG A 97 3.98 18.78 17.96
C ARG A 97 4.66 19.31 16.70
N GLY A 98 4.43 20.60 16.41
CA GLY A 98 5.18 21.27 15.35
C GLY A 98 6.69 21.16 15.59
N LEU A 99 7.48 21.10 14.51
CA LEU A 99 8.95 21.04 14.59
C LEU A 99 9.54 22.16 15.48
N ASP A 100 8.84 23.29 15.56
CA ASP A 100 9.25 24.48 16.31
C ASP A 100 8.69 24.55 17.75
N GLU A 101 7.77 23.66 18.13
CA GLU A 101 7.16 23.63 19.47
C GLU A 101 8.05 22.87 20.46
N ARG A 102 9.18 23.48 20.81
CA ARG A 102 10.15 22.94 21.78
C ARG A 102 9.86 23.44 23.19
N LEU A 103 9.74 22.52 24.15
CA LEU A 103 9.78 22.87 25.57
C LEU A 103 11.23 23.10 26.03
N PRO A 104 11.49 24.07 26.92
CA PRO A 104 12.84 24.30 27.46
C PRO A 104 13.39 23.03 28.12
N GLY A 105 14.56 22.56 27.66
CA GLY A 105 15.25 21.39 28.21
C GLY A 105 15.05 20.06 27.45
N GLU A 106 14.18 20.00 26.44
CA GLU A 106 14.09 18.80 25.59
C GLU A 106 15.32 18.67 24.66
N LEU A 107 15.82 17.45 24.45
CA LEU A 107 16.86 17.15 23.46
C LEU A 107 16.39 17.51 22.04
N SER A 108 17.32 17.88 21.17
CA SER A 108 16.99 18.15 19.76
C SER A 108 16.32 16.92 19.14
N ARG A 109 15.13 17.09 18.57
CA ARG A 109 14.42 16.03 17.83
C ARG A 109 14.87 15.94 16.37
N ASN A 110 15.76 16.83 15.95
CA ASN A 110 16.29 16.82 14.58
C ASN A 110 17.09 15.55 14.36
N VAL A 111 16.64 14.76 13.39
CA VAL A 111 17.39 13.58 12.94
C VAL A 111 18.53 14.06 12.07
N VAL A 112 19.76 13.89 12.55
CA VAL A 112 20.95 14.14 11.73
C VAL A 112 21.08 12.99 10.74
N ILE A 113 20.93 13.30 9.45
CA ILE A 113 21.06 12.33 8.36
C ILE A 113 22.39 12.60 7.65
N THR A 114 23.17 11.55 7.43
CA THR A 114 24.40 11.66 6.62
C THR A 114 24.04 11.81 5.15
N GLU A 115 24.93 12.43 4.37
CA GLU A 115 24.76 12.60 2.92
C GLU A 115 24.34 11.30 2.22
N LEU A 116 25.09 10.21 2.44
CA LEU A 116 24.78 8.89 1.88
C LEU A 116 23.37 8.40 2.27
N ARG A 117 22.94 8.61 3.52
CA ARG A 117 21.58 8.23 3.96
C ARG A 117 20.52 9.09 3.29
N ALA A 118 20.76 10.38 3.14
CA ALA A 118 19.84 11.30 2.46
C ALA A 118 19.67 10.91 0.98
N MET A 119 20.76 10.54 0.28
CA MET A 119 20.71 10.02 -1.09
C MET A 119 19.90 8.72 -1.21
N ILE A 120 20.08 7.79 -0.27
CA ILE A 120 19.32 6.53 -0.24
C ILE A 120 17.83 6.82 -0.04
N VAL A 121 17.49 7.66 0.95
CA VAL A 121 16.09 8.02 1.24
C VAL A 121 15.45 8.72 0.05
N ALA A 122 16.14 9.68 -0.57
CA ALA A 122 15.64 10.37 -1.76
C ALA A 122 15.40 9.40 -2.94
N SER A 123 16.27 8.40 -3.13
CA SER A 123 16.08 7.39 -4.18
C SER A 123 14.86 6.52 -3.92
N LEU A 124 14.64 6.12 -2.67
CA LEU A 124 13.45 5.35 -2.27
C LEU A 124 12.16 6.18 -2.42
N LEU A 125 12.20 7.48 -2.14
CA LEU A 125 11.08 8.39 -2.33
C LEU A 125 10.73 8.56 -3.82
N LYS A 126 11.72 8.62 -4.71
CA LYS A 126 11.50 8.62 -6.17
C LYS A 126 10.85 7.33 -6.67
N GLU A 127 11.34 6.19 -6.20
CA GLU A 127 10.72 4.87 -6.47
C GLU A 127 9.27 4.83 -5.99
N LEU A 128 9.00 5.33 -4.78
CA LEU A 128 7.65 5.42 -4.24
C LEU A 128 6.76 6.32 -5.10
N ALA A 129 7.23 7.51 -5.50
CA ALA A 129 6.49 8.41 -6.37
C ALA A 129 6.17 7.77 -7.73
N ALA A 130 7.14 7.08 -8.33
CA ALA A 130 6.96 6.39 -9.60
C ALA A 130 5.91 5.27 -9.49
N ARG A 131 5.89 4.55 -8.35
CA ARG A 131 4.87 3.52 -8.10
C ARG A 131 3.50 4.15 -7.89
N LEU A 132 3.39 5.20 -7.09
CA LEU A 132 2.11 5.86 -6.79
C LEU A 132 1.51 6.61 -7.99
N SER A 133 2.33 6.98 -8.97
CA SER A 133 1.86 7.67 -10.17
C SER A 133 0.94 6.75 -11.00
N PRO A 134 -0.08 7.31 -11.68
CA PRO A 134 -0.98 6.53 -12.52
C PRO A 134 -0.20 5.75 -13.57
N GLY A 135 -0.48 4.46 -13.70
CA GLY A 135 0.31 3.58 -14.57
C GLY A 135 0.27 2.11 -14.18
N ALA A 136 1.32 1.38 -14.52
CA ALA A 136 1.35 -0.08 -14.44
C ALA A 136 1.15 -0.65 -13.01
N ALA A 137 1.48 0.11 -11.97
CA ALA A 137 1.42 -0.36 -10.58
C ALA A 137 0.07 -0.05 -9.86
N PHE A 138 -0.57 1.08 -10.16
CA PHE A 138 -1.80 1.53 -9.48
C PHE A 138 -3.00 1.72 -10.42
N GLY A 139 -2.84 1.36 -11.69
CA GLY A 139 -3.87 1.53 -12.71
C GLY A 139 -4.09 2.99 -13.09
N PRO A 140 -5.20 3.32 -13.77
CA PRO A 140 -5.49 4.67 -14.26
C PRO A 140 -5.99 5.64 -13.17
N GLY A 141 -6.06 5.21 -11.90
CA GLY A 141 -6.58 6.01 -10.81
C GLY A 141 -5.63 7.16 -10.44
N GLN A 142 -6.20 8.36 -10.22
CA GLN A 142 -5.44 9.57 -9.83
C GLN A 142 -5.23 9.69 -8.32
N SER A 143 -5.74 8.73 -7.52
CA SER A 143 -5.72 8.79 -6.05
C SER A 143 -4.29 8.84 -5.46
N GLY A 144 -3.28 8.44 -6.23
CA GLY A 144 -1.87 8.48 -5.83
C GLY A 144 -1.14 9.78 -6.16
N ASP A 145 -1.72 10.67 -6.98
CA ASP A 145 -1.02 11.82 -7.58
C ASP A 145 -0.50 12.82 -6.54
N GLU A 146 -1.29 13.09 -5.51
CA GLU A 146 -0.92 14.03 -4.46
C GLU A 146 0.27 13.51 -3.64
N LEU A 147 0.23 12.22 -3.28
CA LEU A 147 1.30 11.59 -2.51
C LEU A 147 2.57 11.39 -3.37
N ALA A 148 2.41 11.08 -4.66
CA ALA A 148 3.52 10.98 -5.61
C ALA A 148 4.25 12.32 -5.76
N ARG A 149 3.50 13.43 -5.85
CA ARG A 149 4.08 14.79 -5.87
C ARG A 149 4.82 15.09 -4.58
N LEU A 150 4.20 14.87 -3.42
CA LEU A 150 4.84 15.10 -2.13
C LEU A 150 6.14 14.29 -1.97
N ALA A 151 6.13 13.02 -2.35
CA ALA A 151 7.32 12.17 -2.30
C ALA A 151 8.44 12.67 -3.24
N THR A 152 8.06 13.18 -4.42
CA THR A 152 9.01 13.78 -5.37
C THR A 152 9.63 15.05 -4.81
N ASP A 153 8.82 15.93 -4.21
CA ASP A 153 9.28 17.19 -3.63
C ASP A 153 10.24 16.95 -2.45
N LEU A 154 9.90 16.03 -1.55
CA LEU A 154 10.79 15.63 -0.44
C LEU A 154 12.09 15.00 -0.92
N ALA A 155 12.03 14.17 -1.98
CA ALA A 155 13.24 13.59 -2.56
C ALA A 155 14.17 14.67 -3.12
N LYS A 156 13.61 15.70 -3.75
CA LYS A 156 14.38 16.83 -4.27
C LYS A 156 15.01 17.63 -3.13
N GLU A 157 14.23 17.98 -2.10
CA GLU A 157 14.73 18.73 -0.96
C GLU A 157 15.90 18.04 -0.25
N LEU A 158 15.79 16.71 -0.04
CA LEU A 158 16.88 15.93 0.55
C LEU A 158 18.14 15.96 -0.31
N LEU A 159 18.00 15.85 -1.64
CA LEU A 159 19.14 15.89 -2.55
C LEU A 159 19.77 17.29 -2.60
N ASP A 160 18.97 18.34 -2.65
CA ASP A 160 19.46 19.72 -2.64
C ASP A 160 20.30 20.00 -1.38
N GLN A 161 19.95 19.39 -0.24
CA GLN A 161 20.72 19.45 1.00
C GLN A 161 21.98 18.57 1.02
N THR A 162 22.09 17.57 0.13
CA THR A 162 23.32 16.74 0.01
C THR A 162 24.41 17.39 -0.82
N PHE A 163 24.08 18.30 -1.75
CA PHE A 163 25.04 18.95 -2.64
C PHE A 163 25.57 20.30 -2.12
N VAL A 164 25.34 20.64 -0.84
CA VAL A 164 25.87 21.88 -0.25
C VAL A 164 27.36 21.69 0.09
N GLY A 165 28.20 21.76 -0.94
CA GLY A 165 29.64 21.56 -0.86
C GLY A 165 30.36 21.98 -2.15
N GLU A 166 30.28 23.26 -2.49
CA GLU A 166 31.36 24.02 -3.15
C GLU A 166 31.57 25.35 -2.42
#